data_AF-A0A4D6LNB0-F1
#
_entry.id   AF-A0A4D6LNB0-F1
#
_cell.length_a   1.000
_cell.length_b   1.000
_cell.length_c   1.000
_cell.angle_alpha   90.00
_cell.angle_beta   90.00
_cell.angle_gamma   90.00
#
_symmetry.space_group_name_H-M   'P 1'
#
loop_
_entity.id
_entity.type
_entity.pdbx_description
1 polymer ?
#
loop_
_entity_poly.entity_id
_entity_poly.type
_entity_poly.pdbx_seq_one_letter_code
_entity_poly.pdbx_strand_id
1 'polypeptide(L)'
;MIQCHNNTNYWVKVKDAHNLSNGLHVVVNYDDKYQSIGEASGFLARVCGLLVINHILFPISFERWFAMLDTYKDNVWESALKINKDLAKRGVMFKIGKLWREYRCKLWNEFYDPLMSRNKLIKNCPENVSMDQWVVSIDYGLKPSIMKIETGRSIGRA
;
A
#
# COMPACT_ATOMS: atom_id res chain seq x y z
N MET A 1 4.08 -21.05 36.93
CA MET A 1 4.80 -20.10 36.06
C MET A 1 5.30 -20.90 34.86
N ILE A 2 4.83 -20.75 33.63
CA ILE A 2 4.04 -19.73 32.94
C ILE A 2 2.83 -20.44 32.32
N GLN A 3 1.62 -19.97 32.62
CA GLN A 3 0.38 -20.54 32.12
C GLN A 3 0.03 -19.79 30.83
N CYS A 4 0.28 -20.43 29.68
CA CYS A 4 -0.21 -19.98 28.38
C CYS A 4 -1.74 -20.18 28.35
N HIS A 5 -2.50 -19.19 28.80
CA HIS A 5 -3.96 -19.24 28.70
C HIS A 5 -4.44 -18.61 27.38
N ASN A 6 -5.14 -19.46 26.64
CA ASN A 6 -6.19 -19.17 25.65
C ASN A 6 -5.74 -18.83 24.24
N ASN A 7 -5.47 -19.93 23.54
CA ASN A 7 -5.43 -20.12 22.10
C ASN A 7 -6.81 -19.81 21.47
N THR A 8 -6.98 -18.61 20.89
CA THR A 8 -8.05 -18.33 19.91
C THR A 8 -7.40 -17.85 18.61
N ASN A 9 -6.91 -18.83 17.85
CA ASN A 9 -6.47 -18.66 16.46
C ASN A 9 -7.70 -18.45 15.56
N TYR A 10 -7.91 -17.23 15.05
CA TYR A 10 -8.88 -16.99 13.99
C TYR A 10 -8.19 -17.04 12.63
N TRP A 11 -8.43 -18.14 11.91
CA TRP A 11 -8.11 -18.29 10.50
C TRP A 11 -9.19 -17.62 9.67
N VAL A 12 -8.86 -16.59 8.88
CA VAL A 12 -9.77 -16.07 7.86
C VAL A 12 -9.29 -16.53 6.48
N LYS A 13 -10.16 -17.26 5.78
CA LYS A 13 -9.96 -17.59 4.36
C LYS A 13 -10.06 -16.30 3.54
N VAL A 14 -9.11 -16.16 2.61
CA VAL A 14 -8.77 -14.99 1.78
C VAL A 14 -9.93 -14.35 0.98
N LYS A 15 -11.13 -14.93 1.03
CA LYS A 15 -12.28 -14.55 0.19
C LYS A 15 -13.13 -13.42 0.77
N ASP A 16 -13.01 -13.15 2.07
CA ASP A 16 -13.92 -12.26 2.81
C ASP A 16 -13.29 -10.91 3.20
N ALA A 17 -12.14 -10.56 2.61
CA ALA A 17 -11.45 -9.29 2.89
C ALA A 17 -12.28 -8.03 2.55
N HIS A 18 -13.41 -8.19 1.86
CA HIS A 18 -14.34 -7.11 1.53
C HIS A 18 -15.32 -6.74 2.67
N ASN A 19 -15.35 -7.50 3.78
CA ASN A 19 -16.28 -7.29 4.90
C ASN A 19 -15.61 -6.78 6.18
N LEU A 20 -14.57 -5.96 6.07
CA LEU A 20 -13.87 -5.35 7.23
C LEU A 20 -14.69 -4.25 7.96
N SER A 21 -16.02 -4.33 7.95
CA SER A 21 -16.90 -3.33 8.55
C SER A 21 -17.20 -3.54 10.03
N ASN A 22 -16.74 -4.61 10.69
CA ASN A 22 -16.79 -4.70 12.16
C ASN A 22 -15.74 -5.67 12.73
N GLY A 23 -14.66 -5.14 13.29
CA GLY A 23 -13.92 -5.79 14.39
C GLY A 23 -12.94 -6.91 14.04
N LEU A 24 -12.28 -6.88 12.86
CA LEU A 24 -11.15 -7.79 12.64
C LEU A 24 -9.88 -7.23 13.32
N HIS A 25 -9.47 -7.87 14.41
CA HIS A 25 -8.30 -7.46 15.19
C HIS A 25 -7.10 -8.37 14.89
N VAL A 26 -6.09 -7.84 14.21
CA VAL A 26 -4.84 -8.54 13.99
C VAL A 26 -3.94 -8.32 15.21
N VAL A 27 -3.86 -9.32 16.08
CA VAL A 27 -2.87 -9.30 17.17
C VAL A 27 -1.53 -9.75 16.60
N VAL A 28 -0.59 -8.81 16.49
CA VAL A 28 0.75 -9.06 15.99
C VAL A 28 1.72 -8.95 17.16
N ASN A 29 2.49 -10.02 17.39
CA ASN A 29 3.58 -9.99 18.36
C ASN A 29 4.80 -9.31 17.74
N TYR A 30 5.48 -8.49 18.52
CA TYR A 30 6.65 -7.74 18.10
C TYR A 30 7.88 -8.13 18.92
N ASP A 31 9.05 -8.16 18.29
CA ASP A 31 10.33 -8.29 19.00
C ASP A 31 10.73 -6.97 19.68
N ASP A 32 11.86 -6.99 20.39
CA ASP A 32 12.44 -5.80 21.04
C ASP A 32 12.87 -4.71 20.04
N LYS A 33 12.87 -5.02 18.73
CA LYS A 33 13.13 -4.10 17.62
C LYS A 33 11.83 -3.66 16.93
N TYR A 34 10.67 -3.98 17.50
CA TYR A 34 9.35 -3.67 16.96
C TYR A 34 9.10 -4.27 15.56
N GLN A 35 9.71 -5.42 15.27
CA GLN A 35 9.44 -6.21 14.08
C GLN A 35 8.41 -7.30 14.40
N SER A 36 7.44 -7.47 13.51
CA SER A 36 6.42 -8.50 13.67
C SER A 36 7.01 -9.90 13.53
N ILE A 37 6.76 -10.77 14.52
CA ILE A 37 7.29 -12.15 14.57
C ILE A 37 6.17 -13.17 14.30
N GLY A 38 6.55 -14.31 13.71
CA GLY A 38 5.68 -15.46 13.54
C GLY A 38 4.68 -15.29 12.39
N GLU A 39 3.68 -16.18 12.34
CA GLU A 39 2.70 -16.26 11.25
C GLU A 39 1.88 -14.97 11.08
N ALA A 40 1.63 -14.25 12.18
CA ALA A 40 0.95 -12.95 12.17
C ALA A 40 1.70 -11.88 11.36
N SER A 41 3.03 -12.00 11.22
CA SER A 41 3.86 -11.09 10.41
C SER A 41 3.56 -11.21 8.92
N GLY A 42 3.41 -12.45 8.43
CA GLY A 42 3.04 -12.73 7.04
C GLY A 42 1.62 -12.27 6.73
N PHE A 43 0.70 -12.46 7.66
CA PHE A 43 -0.67 -11.96 7.55
C PHE A 43 -0.72 -10.43 7.49
N LEU A 44 -0.04 -9.74 8.42
CA LEU A 44 0.06 -8.28 8.41
C LEU A 44 0.64 -7.75 7.10
N ALA A 45 1.69 -8.38 6.56
CA ALA A 45 2.27 -8.01 5.27
C ALA A 45 1.23 -8.09 4.14
N ARG A 46 0.42 -9.14 4.12
CA ARG A 46 -0.66 -9.33 3.14
C ARG A 46 -1.76 -8.28 3.30
N VAL A 47 -2.20 -8.00 4.52
CA VAL A 47 -3.18 -6.95 4.81
C VAL A 47 -2.66 -5.59 4.31
N CYS A 48 -1.43 -5.21 4.65
CA CYS A 48 -0.81 -3.98 4.15
C CYS A 48 -0.78 -3.93 2.62
N GLY A 49 -0.45 -5.05 1.96
CA GLY A 49 -0.47 -5.16 0.50
C GLY A 49 -1.84 -4.94 -0.11
N LEU A 50 -2.90 -5.48 0.50
CA LEU A 50 -4.28 -5.27 0.04
C LEU A 50 -4.75 -3.82 0.25
N LEU A 51 -4.38 -3.22 1.38
CA LEU A 51 -4.75 -1.84 1.68
C LEU A 51 -4.18 -0.86 0.64
N VAL A 52 -2.90 -1.01 0.25
CA VAL A 52 -2.26 -0.07 -0.69
C VAL A 52 -2.81 -0.13 -2.12
N ILE A 53 -3.48 -1.24 -2.49
CA ILE A 53 -4.15 -1.39 -3.79
C ILE A 53 -5.47 -0.63 -3.83
N ASN A 54 -6.09 -0.41 -2.66
CA ASN A 54 -7.35 0.33 -2.55
C ASN A 54 -7.09 1.84 -2.65
N HIS A 55 -7.36 2.42 -3.82
CA HIS A 55 -7.15 3.84 -4.12
C HIS A 55 -8.02 4.81 -3.31
N ILE A 56 -9.06 4.32 -2.63
CA ILE A 56 -9.86 5.12 -1.69
C ILE A 56 -9.10 5.29 -0.37
N LEU A 57 -8.43 4.23 0.09
CA LEU A 57 -7.64 4.24 1.32
C LEU A 57 -6.27 4.90 1.12
N PHE A 58 -5.62 4.61 0.00
CA PHE A 58 -4.32 5.17 -0.34
C PHE A 58 -4.31 5.72 -1.78
N PRO A 59 -4.74 6.98 -1.97
CA PRO A 59 -4.87 7.56 -3.30
C PRO A 59 -3.55 7.58 -4.07
N ILE A 60 -3.63 7.33 -5.38
CA ILE A 60 -2.48 7.36 -6.28
C ILE A 60 -2.27 8.76 -6.91
N SER A 61 -3.13 9.73 -6.62
CA SER A 61 -2.94 11.11 -7.09
C SER A 61 -1.80 11.85 -6.36
N PHE A 62 -1.38 11.40 -5.17
CA PHE A 62 -0.28 12.04 -4.43
C PHE A 62 1.09 11.74 -5.03
N GLU A 63 1.94 12.73 -5.22
CA GLU A 63 3.28 12.48 -5.80
C GLU A 63 4.20 11.66 -4.87
N ARG A 64 4.09 11.87 -3.56
CA ARG A 64 4.98 11.29 -2.55
C ARG A 64 4.19 10.83 -1.34
N TRP A 65 4.67 9.75 -0.70
CA TRP A 65 4.10 9.25 0.55
C TRP A 65 4.00 10.32 1.65
N PHE A 66 5.02 11.19 1.74
CA PHE A 66 5.05 12.26 2.74
C PHE A 66 4.10 13.42 2.41
N ALA A 67 3.67 13.54 1.14
CA ALA A 67 2.69 14.54 0.72
C ALA A 67 1.24 14.07 0.92
N MET A 68 1.04 12.76 1.12
CA MET A 68 -0.27 12.22 1.47
C MET A 68 -0.69 12.74 2.84
N LEU A 69 -1.89 13.31 2.90
CA LEU A 69 -2.46 13.86 4.14
C LEU A 69 -2.50 12.77 5.22
N ASP A 70 -2.14 13.15 6.44
CA ASP A 70 -2.09 12.21 7.56
C ASP A 70 -3.47 11.65 7.91
N THR A 71 -4.55 12.35 7.56
CA THR A 71 -5.92 11.84 7.68
C THR A 71 -6.14 10.51 6.97
N TYR A 72 -5.55 10.28 5.79
CA TYR A 72 -5.64 8.96 5.12
C TYR A 72 -4.93 7.87 5.94
N LYS A 73 -3.73 8.18 6.43
CA LYS A 73 -2.90 7.24 7.19
C LYS A 73 -3.55 6.91 8.54
N ASP A 74 -4.07 7.91 9.23
CA ASP A 74 -4.73 7.78 10.52
C ASP A 74 -6.07 7.07 10.37
N ASN A 75 -6.88 7.39 9.36
CA ASN A 75 -8.13 6.66 9.12
C ASN A 75 -7.89 5.18 8.88
N VAL A 76 -6.89 4.81 8.07
CA VAL A 76 -6.54 3.40 7.84
C VAL A 76 -6.02 2.74 9.13
N TRP A 77 -5.23 3.47 9.92
CA TRP A 77 -4.77 2.98 11.22
C TRP A 77 -5.94 2.63 12.14
N GLU A 78 -6.84 3.60 12.35
CA GLU A 78 -7.95 3.46 13.30
C GLU A 78 -9.02 2.46 12.82
N SER A 79 -9.28 2.38 11.51
CA SER A 79 -10.34 1.53 10.96
C SER A 79 -9.89 0.12 10.59
N ALA A 80 -8.65 -0.06 10.12
CA ALA A 80 -8.19 -1.33 9.53
C ALA A 80 -7.00 -1.97 10.25
N LEU A 81 -6.24 -1.21 11.06
CA LEU A 81 -5.00 -1.65 11.68
C LEU A 81 -4.96 -1.28 13.17
N LYS A 82 -5.94 -1.73 13.97
CA LYS A 82 -5.92 -1.57 15.43
C LYS A 82 -4.87 -2.50 16.06
N ILE A 83 -3.60 -2.09 15.97
CA ILE A 83 -2.45 -2.79 16.55
C ILE A 83 -2.07 -2.10 17.85
N ASN A 84 -1.89 -2.90 18.90
CA ASN A 84 -1.63 -2.40 20.25
C ASN A 84 -0.15 -1.99 20.39
N LYS A 85 0.17 -0.69 20.14
CA LYS A 85 1.36 0.12 20.57
C LYS A 85 1.75 1.20 19.54
N ASP A 86 2.10 2.41 19.99
CA ASP A 86 2.52 3.53 19.13
C ASP A 86 3.80 3.28 18.31
N LEU A 87 4.75 2.53 18.86
CA LEU A 87 5.98 2.13 18.15
C LEU A 87 5.68 1.18 16.98
N ALA A 88 4.65 0.34 17.11
CA ALA A 88 4.18 -0.50 16.00
C ALA A 88 3.57 0.34 14.88
N LYS A 89 2.85 1.43 15.21
CA LYS A 89 2.28 2.36 14.21
C LYS A 89 3.34 2.89 13.26
N ARG A 90 4.46 3.38 13.80
CA ARG A 90 5.55 3.92 12.98
C ARG A 90 6.12 2.89 12.00
N GLY A 91 6.42 1.68 12.49
CA GLY A 91 6.98 0.61 11.67
C GLY A 91 6.02 0.12 10.58
N VAL A 92 4.75 -0.03 10.92
CA VAL A 92 3.70 -0.45 9.98
C VAL A 92 3.46 0.62 8.91
N MET A 93 3.35 1.89 9.29
CA MET A 93 3.18 3.00 8.34
C MET A 93 4.38 3.15 7.41
N PHE A 94 5.60 2.93 7.90
CA PHE A 94 6.78 2.90 7.05
C PHE A 94 6.70 1.78 6.00
N LYS A 95 6.29 0.57 6.41
CA LYS A 95 6.11 -0.58 5.49
C LYS A 95 5.01 -0.33 4.46
N ILE A 96 3.88 0.24 4.87
CA ILE A 96 2.78 0.63 3.97
C ILE A 96 3.28 1.66 2.95
N GLY A 97 4.01 2.69 3.40
CA GLY A 97 4.56 3.70 2.49
C GLY A 97 5.51 3.11 1.44
N LYS A 98 6.28 2.07 1.78
CA LYS A 98 7.10 1.32 0.80
C LYS A 98 6.23 0.56 -0.20
N LEU A 99 5.27 -0.23 0.29
CA LEU A 99 4.36 -1.01 -0.55
C LEU A 99 3.52 -0.13 -1.49
N TRP A 100 3.08 1.04 -1.03
CA TRP A 100 2.34 2.00 -1.86
C TRP A 100 3.19 2.55 -3.01
N ARG A 101 4.48 2.85 -2.77
CA ARG A 101 5.40 3.27 -3.84
C ARG A 101 5.64 2.16 -4.84
N GLU A 102 5.82 0.92 -4.36
CA GLU A 102 6.00 -0.26 -5.20
C GLU A 102 4.76 -0.52 -6.07
N TYR A 103 3.56 -0.41 -5.48
CA TYR A 103 2.30 -0.54 -6.20
C TYR A 103 2.16 0.50 -7.32
N ARG A 104 2.45 1.78 -7.05
CA ARG A 104 2.44 2.83 -8.09
C ARG A 104 3.44 2.56 -9.21
N CYS A 105 4.64 2.11 -8.86
CA CYS A 105 5.67 1.77 -9.84
C CYS A 105 5.20 0.60 -10.72
N LYS A 106 4.59 -0.42 -10.10
CA LYS A 106 4.00 -1.54 -10.84
C LYS A 106 2.90 -1.06 -11.78
N LEU A 107 1.94 -0.26 -11.30
CA LEU A 107 0.89 0.33 -12.13
C LEU A 107 1.46 1.13 -13.31
N TRP A 108 2.46 1.97 -13.05
CA TRP A 108 3.11 2.73 -14.12
C TRP A 108 3.69 1.78 -15.17
N ASN A 109 4.50 0.81 -14.77
CA ASN A 109 5.15 -0.11 -15.72
C ASN A 109 4.18 -1.00 -16.49
N GLU A 110 3.02 -1.32 -15.90
CA GLU A 110 2.03 -2.20 -16.52
C GLU A 110 1.15 -1.46 -17.54
N PHE A 111 0.84 -0.19 -17.29
CA PHE A 111 -0.12 0.58 -18.10
C PHE A 111 0.51 1.68 -18.96
N TYR A 112 1.76 2.07 -18.68
CA TYR A 112 2.50 3.05 -19.47
C TYR A 112 3.12 2.41 -20.72
N ASP A 113 2.84 3.03 -21.86
CA ASP A 113 3.50 2.74 -23.14
C ASP A 113 4.06 4.06 -23.69
N PRO A 114 5.38 4.17 -23.94
CA PRO A 114 5.98 5.39 -24.49
C PRO A 114 5.49 5.75 -25.89
N LEU A 115 4.91 4.80 -26.64
CA LEU A 115 4.33 5.02 -27.95
C LEU A 115 2.88 5.53 -27.89
N MET A 116 2.25 5.49 -26.71
CA MET A 116 0.89 5.98 -26.53
C MET A 116 0.87 7.49 -26.23
N SER A 117 -0.10 8.18 -26.83
CA SER A 117 -0.39 9.56 -26.44
C SER A 117 -1.03 9.61 -25.05
N ARG A 118 -0.88 10.76 -24.37
CA ARG A 118 -1.53 11.03 -23.08
C ARG A 118 -3.01 10.62 -23.05
N ASN A 119 -3.77 10.97 -24.08
CA ASN A 119 -5.21 10.65 -24.14
C ASN A 119 -5.48 9.15 -24.25
N LYS A 120 -4.61 8.38 -24.91
CA LYS A 120 -4.71 6.92 -24.95
C LYS A 120 -4.36 6.32 -23.58
N LEU A 121 -3.33 6.84 -22.92
CA LEU A 121 -2.96 6.42 -21.55
C LEU A 121 -4.09 6.65 -20.54
N ILE A 122 -4.75 7.81 -20.59
CA ILE A 122 -5.91 8.12 -19.73
C ILE A 122 -7.06 7.14 -19.97
N LYS A 123 -7.30 6.75 -21.24
CA LYS A 123 -8.32 5.76 -21.59
C LYS A 123 -7.96 4.34 -21.12
N ASN A 124 -6.68 4.04 -20.94
CA ASN A 124 -6.19 2.77 -20.41
C ASN A 124 -6.23 2.75 -18.87
N CYS A 125 -7.27 3.33 -18.26
CA CYS A 125 -7.42 3.39 -16.81
C CYS A 125 -7.69 1.99 -16.24
N PRO A 126 -6.95 1.53 -15.21
CA PRO A 126 -7.26 0.29 -14.51
C PRO A 126 -8.66 0.33 -13.89
N GLU A 127 -9.38 -0.80 -13.92
CA GLU A 127 -10.76 -0.88 -13.40
C GLU A 127 -10.87 -0.53 -11.90
N ASN A 128 -9.82 -0.82 -11.14
CA ASN A 128 -9.77 -0.62 -9.69
C ASN A 128 -9.21 0.75 -9.28
N VAL A 129 -9.17 1.72 -10.19
CA VAL A 129 -8.63 3.07 -9.98
C VAL A 129 -9.62 4.11 -10.50
N SER A 130 -9.90 5.14 -9.70
CA SER A 130 -10.68 6.30 -10.15
C SER A 130 -9.99 7.03 -11.30
N MET A 131 -10.76 7.38 -12.34
CA MET A 131 -10.27 8.12 -13.50
C MET A 131 -9.61 9.45 -13.11
N ASP A 132 -10.15 10.16 -12.12
CA ASP A 132 -9.57 11.44 -11.66
C ASP A 132 -8.17 11.23 -11.07
N GLN A 133 -8.01 10.20 -10.26
CA GLN A 133 -6.70 9.85 -9.71
C GLN A 133 -5.73 9.35 -10.79
N TRP A 134 -6.25 8.62 -11.78
CA TRP A 134 -5.47 8.12 -12.91
C TRP A 134 -4.92 9.25 -13.76
N VAL A 135 -5.74 10.25 -14.12
CA VAL A 135 -5.31 11.43 -14.89
C VAL A 135 -4.14 12.13 -14.19
N VAL A 136 -4.24 12.37 -12.89
CA VAL A 136 -3.17 12.99 -12.10
C VAL A 136 -1.90 12.12 -12.10
N SER A 137 -2.05 10.80 -12.03
CA SER A 137 -0.93 9.87 -12.07
C SER A 137 -0.21 9.88 -13.42
N ILE A 138 -0.97 9.92 -14.53
CA ILE A 138 -0.43 10.07 -15.89
C ILE A 138 0.31 11.40 -16.03
N ASP A 139 -0.31 12.51 -15.63
CA ASP A 139 0.30 13.83 -15.73
C ASP A 139 1.60 13.92 -14.92
N TYR A 140 1.64 13.30 -13.74
CA TYR A 140 2.85 13.22 -12.93
C TYR A 140 3.95 12.42 -13.61
N GLY A 141 3.66 11.21 -14.10
CA GLY A 141 4.68 10.34 -14.68
C GLY A 141 5.23 10.87 -16.03
N LEU A 142 4.42 11.62 -16.78
CA LEU A 142 4.85 12.29 -18.01
C LEU A 142 5.70 13.55 -17.77
N LYS A 143 5.88 14.01 -16.52
CA LYS A 143 6.74 15.17 -16.23
C LYS A 143 8.16 14.91 -16.75
N PRO A 144 8.80 15.90 -17.42
CA PRO A 144 10.14 15.70 -17.98
C PRO A 144 11.20 15.27 -16.95
N SER A 145 11.07 15.71 -15.70
CA SER A 145 11.98 15.32 -14.61
C SER A 145 11.87 13.84 -14.25
N ILE A 146 10.68 13.24 -14.39
CA ILE A 146 10.44 11.82 -14.12
C ILE A 146 10.90 10.96 -15.29
N MET A 147 10.57 11.37 -16.52
CA MET A 147 10.98 10.66 -17.74
C MET A 147 12.51 10.57 -17.90
N LYS A 148 13.26 11.60 -17.46
CA LYS A 148 14.74 11.58 -17.44
C LYS A 148 15.31 10.55 -16.47
N ILE A 149 14.63 10.29 -15.34
CA ILE A 149 15.07 9.29 -14.36
C ILE A 149 14.88 7.88 -14.93
N GLU A 150 13.76 7.63 -15.60
CA GLU A 150 13.48 6.30 -16.18
C GLU A 150 14.38 5.99 -17.38
N THR A 151 14.63 6.95 -18.27
CA THR A 151 15.58 6.79 -19.40
C THR A 151 17.04 6.65 -18.94
N GLY A 152 17.42 7.29 -17.83
CA GLY A 152 18.73 7.09 -17.20
C GLY A 152 18.90 5.72 -16.54
N ARG A 153 17.81 5.13 -16.00
CA ARG A 153 17.83 3.78 -15.41
C ARG A 153 18.01 2.66 -16.44
N SER A 154 17.52 2.83 -17.67
CA SER A 154 17.70 1.85 -18.75
C SER A 154 19.13 1.73 -19.27
N ILE A 155 19.99 2.74 -19.03
CA ILE A 155 21.40 2.73 -19.51
C ILE A 155 22.34 2.00 -18.51
N GLY A 156 21.89 1.76 -17.28
CA GLY A 156 22.67 1.12 -16.21
C GLY A 156 22.51 -0.39 -16.07
N ARG A 157 21.87 -1.08 -17.02
CA ARG A 157 21.80 -2.55 -17.07
C ARG A 157 22.30 -3.03 -18.43
N ALA A 158 23.61 -3.09 -18.57
CA ALA A 158 24.34 -3.89 -19.56
C ALA A 158 25.38 -4.71 -18.80
#